data_AF-A0A0L7K2U1-F1
#
_entry.id   AF-A0A0L7K2U1-F1
#
_cell.length_a   1.000
_cell.length_b   1.000
_cell.length_c   1.000
_cell.angle_alpha   90.00
_cell.angle_beta   90.00
_cell.angle_gamma   90.00
#
_symmetry.space_group_name_H-M   'P 1'
#
loop_
_entity.id
_entity.type
_entity.pdbx_description
1 polymer ?
#
loop_
_entity_poly.entity_id
_entity_poly.type
_entity_poly.pdbx_seq_one_letter_code
_entity_poly.pdbx_strand_id
1 'polypeptide(L)'
;MDEAFAALRREKNNSVDNLIKWMKNSKVIDESKEAEEKARKLFKDVKDVKDVELNKFKQAVSKLAEEQKKSVEEFSRMLSIEGL
;
A
#
# COMPACT_ATOMS: atom_id res chain seq x y z
N MET A 1 -9.66 0.51 4.44
CA MET A 1 -8.41 0.01 3.85
C MET A 1 -8.62 -1.45 3.52
N ASP A 2 -9.05 -2.24 4.49
CA ASP A 2 -9.44 -3.64 4.33
C ASP A 2 -10.45 -3.88 3.20
N GLU A 3 -11.52 -3.10 3.13
CA GLU A 3 -12.56 -3.24 2.11
C GLU A 3 -12.03 -2.90 0.71
N ALA A 4 -11.35 -1.76 0.57
CA ALA A 4 -10.72 -1.34 -0.69
C ALA A 4 -9.65 -2.35 -1.16
N PHE A 5 -8.85 -2.88 -0.23
CA PHE A 5 -7.90 -3.95 -0.55
C PHE A 5 -8.61 -5.25 -0.95
N ALA A 6 -9.72 -5.59 -0.29
CA ALA A 6 -10.52 -6.76 -0.66
C ALA A 6 -11.15 -6.61 -2.05
N ALA A 7 -11.50 -5.39 -2.46
CA ALA A 7 -11.91 -5.08 -3.83
C ALA A 7 -10.76 -5.29 -4.82
N LEU A 8 -9.58 -4.71 -4.55
CA LEU A 8 -8.37 -4.92 -5.36
C LEU A 8 -8.02 -6.41 -5.50
N ARG A 9 -8.10 -7.17 -4.40
CA ARG A 9 -7.88 -8.62 -4.43
C ARG A 9 -8.92 -9.37 -5.24
N ARG A 10 -10.20 -8.98 -5.17
CA ARG A 10 -11.28 -9.55 -6.00
C ARG A 10 -11.02 -9.33 -7.48
N GLU A 11 -10.48 -8.17 -7.83
CA GLU A 11 -10.09 -7.80 -9.19
C GLU A 11 -8.72 -8.35 -9.60
N LYS A 12 -8.04 -9.12 -8.73
CA LYS A 12 -6.66 -9.60 -8.91
C LYS A 12 -5.65 -8.48 -9.17
N ASN A 13 -5.95 -7.30 -8.64
CA ASN A 13 -5.14 -6.09 -8.70
C ASN A 13 -4.35 -5.84 -7.41
N ASN A 14 -4.21 -6.82 -6.52
CA ASN A 14 -3.41 -6.75 -5.29
C ASN A 14 -1.91 -7.05 -5.51
N SER A 15 -1.39 -6.80 -6.70
CA SER A 15 0.04 -6.91 -7.00
C SER A 15 0.83 -5.76 -6.37
N VAL A 16 2.12 -5.96 -6.09
CA VAL A 16 3.02 -4.94 -5.52
C VAL A 16 2.96 -3.64 -6.33
N ASP A 17 3.00 -3.74 -7.66
CA ASP A 17 2.95 -2.58 -8.56
C ASP A 17 1.65 -1.77 -8.39
N ASN A 18 0.51 -2.46 -8.40
CA ASN A 18 -0.80 -1.85 -8.21
C ASN A 18 -0.99 -1.28 -6.80
N LEU A 19 -0.48 -1.95 -5.77
CA LEU A 19 -0.56 -1.46 -4.39
C LEU A 19 0.28 -0.20 -4.20
N ILE A 20 1.48 -0.16 -4.79
CA ILE A 20 2.32 1.03 -4.81
C ILE A 20 1.60 2.16 -5.55
N LYS A 21 1.03 1.88 -6.72
CA LYS A 21 0.24 2.86 -7.48
C LYS A 21 -0.94 3.38 -6.67
N TRP A 22 -1.65 2.51 -5.98
CA TRP A 22 -2.74 2.89 -5.08
C TRP A 22 -2.24 3.79 -3.93
N MET A 23 -1.11 3.46 -3.30
CA MET A 23 -0.50 4.33 -2.29
C MET A 23 -0.10 5.71 -2.84
N LYS A 24 0.37 5.80 -4.08
CA LYS A 24 0.70 7.07 -4.74
C LYS A 24 -0.56 7.90 -5.00
N ASN A 25 -1.57 7.29 -5.61
CA ASN A 25 -2.85 7.96 -5.89
C ASN A 25 -3.50 8.45 -4.58
N SER A 26 -3.42 7.64 -3.52
CA SER A 26 -3.99 7.97 -2.21
C SER A 26 -3.14 8.95 -1.42
N LYS A 27 -2.03 9.45 -2.00
CA LYS A 27 -1.08 10.37 -1.36
C LYS A 27 -0.51 9.85 -0.04
N VAL A 28 -0.45 8.53 0.11
CA VAL A 28 0.23 7.85 1.22
C VAL A 28 1.74 7.93 1.04
N ILE A 29 2.19 7.77 -0.20
CA ILE A 29 3.58 8.01 -0.59
C ILE A 29 3.60 9.08 -1.67
N ASP A 30 4.71 9.81 -1.71
CA ASP A 30 4.93 10.85 -2.70
C ASP A 30 5.07 10.27 -4.12
N GLU A 31 4.83 11.08 -5.15
CA GLU A 31 4.98 10.64 -6.55
C GLU A 31 6.44 10.46 -6.96
N SER A 32 7.35 10.89 -6.08
CA SER A 32 8.79 10.76 -6.18
C SER A 32 9.25 9.29 -6.27
N LYS A 33 10.23 9.02 -7.16
CA LYS A 33 10.84 7.70 -7.32
C LYS A 33 11.38 7.13 -6.01
N GLU A 34 11.92 7.99 -5.15
CA GLU A 34 12.49 7.56 -3.87
C GLU A 34 11.42 6.97 -2.93
N ALA A 35 10.22 7.55 -2.90
CA ALA A 35 9.10 7.05 -2.11
C ALA A 35 8.56 5.73 -2.69
N GLU A 36 8.51 5.62 -4.01
CA GLU A 36 8.16 4.40 -4.73
C GLU A 36 9.14 3.26 -4.43
N GLU A 37 10.45 3.52 -4.49
CA GLU A 37 11.48 2.54 -4.17
C GLU A 37 11.43 2.09 -2.71
N LYS A 38 11.18 3.02 -1.77
CA LYS A 38 10.98 2.69 -0.35
C LYS A 38 9.77 1.78 -0.16
N ALA A 39 8.61 2.16 -0.71
CA ALA A 39 7.42 1.34 -0.66
C ALA A 39 7.70 -0.05 -1.25
N ARG A 40 8.32 -0.12 -2.43
CA ARG A 40 8.69 -1.38 -3.09
C ARG A 40 9.66 -2.24 -2.27
N LYS A 41 10.60 -1.61 -1.56
CA LYS A 41 11.51 -2.32 -0.62
C LYS A 41 10.75 -3.01 0.50
N LEU A 42 9.65 -2.45 0.97
CA LEU A 42 8.81 -3.07 2.01
C LEU A 42 8.08 -4.32 1.51
N PHE A 43 7.85 -4.42 0.19
CA PHE A 43 7.28 -5.60 -0.45
C PHE A 43 8.33 -6.61 -0.96
N LYS A 44 9.64 -6.37 -0.79
CA LYS A 44 10.67 -7.32 -1.24
C LYS A 44 10.59 -8.68 -0.55
N ASP A 45 10.01 -8.73 0.65
CA ASP A 45 9.82 -9.95 1.43
C ASP A 45 8.52 -10.71 1.05
N VAL A 46 7.73 -10.19 0.12
CA VAL A 46 6.52 -10.87 -0.35
C VAL A 46 6.91 -11.97 -1.33
N LYS A 47 6.45 -13.19 -1.04
CA LYS A 47 6.69 -14.37 -1.87
C LYS A 47 6.07 -14.25 -3.26
N ASP A 48 4.84 -13.73 -3.33
CA ASP A 48 4.12 -13.51 -4.56
C ASP A 48 3.86 -12.02 -4.80
N VAL A 49 4.63 -11.43 -5.72
CA VAL A 49 4.51 -10.00 -6.03
C VAL A 49 3.23 -9.67 -6.79
N LYS A 50 2.48 -10.68 -7.27
CA LYS A 50 1.20 -10.49 -7.98
C LYS A 50 0.00 -10.68 -7.06
N ASP A 51 0.12 -11.49 -6.02
CA ASP A 51 -0.87 -11.69 -4.97
C ASP A 51 -0.30 -11.33 -3.60
N VAL A 52 -0.27 -10.03 -3.29
CA VAL A 52 0.16 -9.59 -1.96
C VAL A 52 -0.95 -9.88 -0.95
N GLU A 53 -0.58 -10.42 0.21
CA GLU A 53 -1.51 -10.63 1.32
C GLU A 53 -1.82 -9.30 2.03
N LEU A 54 -3.07 -9.13 2.46
CA LEU A 54 -3.50 -7.95 3.22
C LEU A 54 -2.61 -7.67 4.43
N ASN A 55 -2.18 -8.73 5.14
CA ASN A 55 -1.29 -8.59 6.29
C ASN A 55 0.07 -7.98 5.90
N LYS A 56 0.67 -8.44 4.80
CA LYS A 56 1.93 -7.88 4.28
C LYS A 56 1.77 -6.43 3.84
N PHE A 57 0.64 -6.11 3.20
CA PHE A 57 0.32 -4.73 2.83
C PHE A 57 0.15 -3.83 4.06
N LYS A 58 -0.60 -4.26 5.09
CA LYS A 58 -0.72 -3.52 6.35
C LYS A 58 0.63 -3.30 7.03
N GLN A 59 1.51 -4.30 7.02
CA GLN A 59 2.87 -4.14 7.56
C GLN A 59 3.68 -3.10 6.78
N ALA A 60 3.59 -3.10 5.45
CA ALA A 60 4.26 -2.10 4.63
C ALA A 60 3.71 -0.68 4.91
N VAL A 61 2.39 -0.51 4.96
CA VAL A 61 1.76 0.78 5.30
C VAL A 61 2.12 1.23 6.71
N SER A 62 2.21 0.30 7.67
CA SER A 62 2.63 0.63 9.03
C SER A 62 4.06 1.15 9.08
N LYS A 63 4.99 0.46 8.40
CA LYS A 63 6.39 0.92 8.30
C LYS A 63 6.51 2.27 7.60
N LEU A 64 5.75 2.49 6.52
CA LEU A 64 5.72 3.79 5.84
C LEU A 64 5.20 4.90 6.76
N ALA A 65 4.18 4.60 7.57
CA ALA A 65 3.62 5.55 8.53
C ALA A 65 4.68 5.94 9.58
N GLU A 66 5.37 4.95 10.14
CA GLU A 66 6.47 5.17 11.08
C GLU A 66 7.60 6.00 10.46
N GLU A 67 8.02 5.69 9.23
CA GLU A 67 9.07 6.45 8.52
C GLU A 67 8.66 7.89 8.23
N GLN A 68 7.38 8.13 7.91
CA GLN A 68 6.86 9.46 7.59
C GLN A 68 6.35 10.22 8.82
N LYS A 69 6.53 9.68 10.03
CA LYS A 69 5.96 10.20 11.29
C LYS A 69 4.45 10.47 11.20
N LYS A 70 3.76 9.61 10.45
CA LYS A 70 2.29 9.61 10.28
C LYS A 70 1.70 8.43 11.03
N SER A 71 0.38 8.44 11.24
CA SER A 71 -0.31 7.31 11.85
C SER A 71 -0.81 6.31 10.80
N VAL A 72 -0.72 5.02 11.12
CA VAL A 72 -1.28 3.94 10.26
C VAL A 72 -2.76 4.17 9.99
N GLU A 73 -3.51 4.72 10.96
CA GLU A 73 -4.90 5.10 10.80
C GLU A 73 -5.12 6.17 9.72
N GLU A 74 -4.24 7.19 9.64
CA GLU A 74 -4.34 8.22 8.61
C GLU A 74 -4.13 7.64 7.22
N PHE A 75 -3.10 6.81 7.05
CA PHE A 75 -2.85 6.12 5.77
C PHE A 75 -3.95 5.12 5.44
N SER A 76 -4.46 4.40 6.44
CA SER A 76 -5.59 3.50 6.27
C SER A 76 -6.81 4.26 5.79
N ARG A 77 -7.09 5.45 6.33
CA ARG A 77 -8.18 6.32 5.86
C ARG A 77 -7.94 6.78 4.43
N MET A 78 -6.76 7.29 4.08
CA MET A 78 -6.44 7.74 2.72
C MET A 78 -6.66 6.62 1.68
N LEU A 79 -6.16 5.42 1.98
CA LEU A 79 -6.36 4.24 1.13
C LEU A 79 -7.85 3.85 1.04
N SER A 80 -8.61 4.01 2.12
CA SER A 80 -10.06 3.73 2.10
C SER A 80 -10.83 4.67 1.20
N ILE A 81 -10.41 5.94 1.11
CA ILE A 81 -11.13 7.00 0.40
C ILE A 81 -11.05 6.80 -1.12
N GLU A 82 -9.90 6.36 -1.63
CA GLU A 82 -9.74 6.06 -3.06
C GLU A 82 -10.31 4.71 -3.51
N GLY A 83 -10.85 3.92 -2.58
CA GLY A 83 -11.54 2.66 -2.90
C GLY A 83 -13.03 2.82 -3.20
N LEU A 84 -13.54 4.07 -3.32
CA LEU A 84 -14.93 4.44 -3.53
C LEU A 84 -15.14 5.21 -4.84
#